data_AF-X1Q898-F1
#
_entry.id   AF-X1Q898-F1
#
_cell.length_a   1.000
_cell.length_b   1.000
_cell.length_c   1.000
_cell.angle_alpha   90.00
_cell.angle_beta   90.00
_cell.angle_gamma   90.00
#
_symmetry.space_group_name_H-M   'P 1'
#
loop_
_entity.id
_entity.type
_entity.pdbx_description
1 polymer ?
#
loop_
_entity_poly.entity_id
_entity_poly.type
_entity_poly.pdbx_seq_one_letter_code
_entity_poly.pdbx_strand_id
1 'polypeptide(L)'
;KTTKVAHDLLVWDNHSTDGSRKWLDQVAKKQWKMKVHLCKQNIGVPDAIRGFFRHPICHGKDLVGKIDNDVLVCENWLENFVKAFEKERQLGVVAAYNKVNPPKKVKDFNGIPLSPSMHGMQGSLWLARSSTTRKYPFVEEGYAGNWNYFGRLGSKHKVLLAYHRKVYFLTDRRQWGGSNPFPNFNYDAYYNQIAKYRSYRHPGFLPR
;
A
#
# COMPACT_ATOMS: atom_id res chain seq x y z
N LYS A 1 -7.99 -4.64 16.40
CA LYS A 1 -6.65 -4.20 15.90
C LYS A 1 -6.05 -5.39 15.15
N THR A 2 -5.76 -5.25 13.86
CA THR A 2 -5.37 -6.37 12.97
C THR A 2 -3.87 -6.64 12.91
N THR A 3 -3.06 -5.87 13.64
CA THR A 3 -1.61 -6.07 13.76
C THR A 3 -1.13 -5.75 15.19
N LYS A 4 -0.10 -6.48 15.64
CA LYS A 4 0.63 -6.34 16.91
C LYS A 4 1.99 -5.66 16.71
N VAL A 5 2.46 -5.50 15.47
CA VAL A 5 3.70 -4.78 15.17
C VAL A 5 3.56 -3.34 15.66
N ALA A 6 4.52 -2.85 16.43
CA ALA A 6 4.57 -1.45 16.82
C ALA A 6 4.82 -0.59 15.57
N HIS A 7 3.93 0.37 15.30
CA HIS A 7 4.00 1.21 14.11
C HIS A 7 3.40 2.59 14.38
N ASP A 8 3.84 3.55 13.57
CA ASP A 8 3.21 4.86 13.46
C ASP A 8 2.37 4.91 12.19
N LEU A 9 1.18 5.50 12.27
CA LEU A 9 0.28 5.69 11.12
C LEU A 9 0.14 7.17 10.82
N LEU A 10 0.46 7.56 9.58
CA LEU A 10 0.14 8.86 9.00
C LEU A 10 -0.86 8.66 7.87
N VAL A 11 -2.03 9.28 7.99
CA VAL A 11 -2.98 9.41 6.89
C VAL A 11 -2.72 10.73 6.18
N TRP A 12 -2.49 10.66 4.86
CA TRP A 12 -2.26 11.82 4.02
C TRP A 12 -3.53 12.14 3.22
N ASP A 13 -4.29 13.14 3.65
CA ASP A 13 -5.44 13.64 2.90
C ASP A 13 -4.97 14.63 1.82
N ASN A 14 -4.99 14.18 0.57
CA ASN A 14 -4.57 14.97 -0.58
C ASN A 14 -5.69 15.90 -1.10
N HIS A 15 -6.32 16.64 -0.19
CA HIS A 15 -7.42 17.56 -0.49
C HIS A 15 -8.70 16.89 -0.99
N SER A 16 -9.18 15.90 -0.23
CA SER A 16 -10.46 15.24 -0.50
C SER A 16 -11.64 16.20 -0.37
N THR A 17 -12.60 16.09 -1.29
CA THR A 17 -13.82 16.92 -1.36
C THR A 17 -15.08 16.18 -0.91
N ASP A 18 -14.98 14.89 -0.58
CA ASP A 18 -16.08 13.95 -0.38
C ASP A 18 -16.39 13.66 1.11
N GLY A 19 -16.21 14.65 1.99
CA GLY A 19 -16.45 14.49 3.43
C GLY A 19 -15.39 13.65 4.16
N SER A 20 -14.40 13.07 3.46
CA SER A 20 -13.28 12.30 4.03
C SER A 20 -12.57 13.05 5.15
N ARG A 21 -12.36 14.36 5.03
CA ARG A 21 -11.74 15.20 6.07
C ARG A 21 -12.51 15.20 7.39
N LYS A 22 -13.83 15.36 7.32
CA LYS A 22 -14.71 15.33 8.48
C LYS A 22 -14.68 13.96 9.14
N TRP A 23 -14.67 12.90 8.32
CA TRP A 23 -14.54 11.53 8.83
C TRP A 23 -13.18 11.30 9.51
N LEU A 24 -12.07 11.73 8.90
CA LEU A 24 -10.72 11.60 9.46
C LEU A 24 -10.58 12.32 10.81
N ASP A 25 -11.13 13.53 10.94
CA ASP A 25 -11.17 14.27 12.20
C ASP A 25 -11.92 13.48 13.29
N GLN A 26 -13.07 12.90 12.94
CA GLN A 26 -13.84 12.06 13.88
C GLN A 26 -13.10 10.78 14.27
N VAL A 27 -12.41 10.11 13.34
CA VAL A 27 -11.67 8.88 13.64
C VAL A 27 -10.40 9.16 14.45
N ALA A 28 -9.68 10.23 14.14
CA ALA A 28 -8.51 10.65 14.90
C ALA A 28 -8.85 10.94 16.39
N LYS A 29 -10.07 11.44 16.66
CA LYS A 29 -10.59 11.65 18.02
C LYS A 29 -10.93 10.35 18.75
N LYS A 30 -11.23 9.25 18.04
CA LYS A 30 -11.69 7.96 18.61
C LYS A 30 -10.54 7.05 19.09
N GLN A 31 -9.50 7.62 19.69
CA GLN A 31 -8.35 6.90 20.30
C GLN A 31 -7.51 6.02 19.36
N TRP A 32 -7.62 6.16 18.04
CA TRP A 32 -6.64 5.55 17.13
C TRP A 32 -5.37 6.39 17.16
N LYS A 33 -4.23 5.76 17.47
CA LYS A 33 -2.91 6.39 17.37
C LYS A 33 -2.55 6.62 15.89
N MET A 34 -3.17 7.62 15.27
CA MET A 34 -2.85 8.07 13.92
C MET A 34 -2.59 9.56 13.92
N LYS A 35 -1.71 9.99 13.01
CA LYS A 35 -1.57 11.39 12.61
C LYS A 35 -2.29 11.59 11.29
N VAL A 36 -2.83 12.78 11.07
CA VAL A 36 -3.48 13.15 9.82
C VAL A 36 -2.76 14.38 9.27
N HIS A 37 -2.33 14.32 8.00
CA HIS A 37 -1.83 15.47 7.26
C HIS A 37 -2.89 15.91 6.24
N LEU A 38 -3.36 17.14 6.36
CA LEU A 38 -4.37 17.72 5.46
C LEU A 38 -3.72 18.69 4.48
N CYS A 39 -3.63 18.33 3.20
CA CYS A 39 -3.08 19.24 2.19
C CYS A 39 -4.00 20.42 1.91
N LYS A 40 -3.46 21.62 1.69
CA LYS A 40 -4.28 22.80 1.34
C LYS A 40 -4.91 22.70 -0.06
N GLN A 41 -4.32 21.89 -0.94
CA GLN A 41 -4.76 21.64 -2.30
C GLN A 41 -4.35 20.21 -2.71
N ASN A 42 -4.94 19.68 -3.78
CA ASN A 42 -4.54 18.38 -4.31
C ASN A 42 -3.20 18.54 -5.03
N ILE A 43 -2.15 17.90 -4.52
CA ILE A 43 -0.79 17.96 -5.07
C ILE A 43 -0.47 16.74 -5.96
N GLY A 44 -1.43 15.86 -6.20
CA GLY A 44 -1.21 14.59 -6.87
C GLY A 44 -0.52 13.53 -5.99
N VAL A 45 -0.70 12.27 -6.39
CA VAL A 45 -0.15 11.10 -5.66
C VAL A 45 1.39 11.13 -5.55
N PRO A 46 2.15 11.46 -6.61
CA PRO A 46 3.61 11.50 -6.52
C PRO A 46 4.12 12.47 -5.45
N ASP A 47 3.59 13.69 -5.39
CA ASP A 47 4.01 14.67 -4.39
C ASP A 47 3.51 14.33 -2.99
N ALA A 48 2.33 13.72 -2.86
CA ALA A 48 1.90 13.18 -1.58
C ALA A 48 2.88 12.12 -1.04
N ILE A 49 3.34 11.19 -1.90
CA ILE A 49 4.33 10.17 -1.52
C ILE A 49 5.70 10.82 -1.19
N ARG A 50 6.15 11.80 -1.97
CA ARG A 50 7.38 12.56 -1.67
C ARG A 50 7.28 13.30 -0.34
N GLY A 51 6.15 13.95 -0.10
CA GLY A 51 5.84 14.65 1.15
C GLY A 51 5.82 13.69 2.34
N PHE A 52 5.25 12.50 2.18
CA PHE A 52 5.28 11.44 3.19
C PHE A 52 6.71 11.07 3.57
N PHE A 53 7.61 10.81 2.61
CA PHE A 53 9.00 10.44 2.92
C PHE A 53 9.79 11.54 3.63
N ARG A 54 9.43 12.80 3.41
CA ARG A 54 10.03 13.96 4.08
C ARG A 54 9.36 14.29 5.43
N HIS A 55 8.27 13.62 5.76
CA HIS A 55 7.53 13.90 6.97
C HIS A 55 8.32 13.40 8.20
N PRO A 56 8.37 14.17 9.31
CA PRO A 56 9.15 13.79 10.50
C PRO A 56 8.79 12.43 11.10
N ILE A 57 7.60 11.90 10.82
CA ILE A 57 7.18 10.56 11.26
C ILE A 57 8.06 9.44 10.70
N CYS A 58 8.68 9.66 9.54
CA CYS A 58 9.57 8.70 8.89
C CYS A 58 11.02 8.78 9.41
N HIS A 59 11.37 9.83 10.16
CA HIS A 59 12.73 10.03 10.64
C HIS A 59 13.07 9.00 11.72
N GLY A 60 14.26 8.41 11.64
CA GLY A 60 14.73 7.38 12.59
C GLY A 60 14.01 6.03 12.48
N LYS A 61 13.13 5.82 11.49
CA LYS A 61 12.47 4.52 11.26
C LYS A 61 13.35 3.61 10.43
N ASP A 62 13.37 2.32 10.76
CA ASP A 62 14.06 1.29 9.96
C ASP A 62 13.29 0.92 8.70
N LEU A 63 11.97 0.86 8.82
CA LEU A 63 11.04 0.49 7.75
C LEU A 63 10.01 1.61 7.55
N VAL A 64 9.71 1.90 6.30
CA VAL A 64 8.68 2.86 5.87
C VAL A 64 7.89 2.26 4.73
N GLY A 65 6.60 2.55 4.66
CA GLY A 65 5.72 1.92 3.69
C GLY A 65 4.50 2.75 3.39
N LYS A 66 3.71 2.25 2.44
CA LYS A 66 2.47 2.87 1.98
C LYS A 66 1.39 1.81 1.91
N ILE A 67 0.18 2.25 2.24
CA ILE A 67 -1.07 1.55 1.98
C ILE A 67 -2.05 2.56 1.36
N ASP A 68 -2.71 2.20 0.27
CA ASP A 68 -3.79 3.01 -0.30
C ASP A 68 -5.04 2.92 0.58
N ASN A 69 -5.84 4.00 0.59
CA ASN A 69 -7.04 4.13 1.44
C ASN A 69 -8.17 3.15 1.07
N ASP A 70 -8.08 2.52 -0.10
CA ASP A 70 -8.99 1.51 -0.60
C ASP A 70 -8.42 0.08 -0.48
N VAL A 71 -7.35 -0.13 0.30
CA VAL A 71 -6.80 -1.48 0.50
C VAL A 71 -7.32 -2.11 1.79
N LEU A 72 -7.95 -3.27 1.65
CA LEU A 72 -8.21 -4.21 2.72
C LEU A 72 -7.08 -5.24 2.81
N VAL A 73 -6.47 -5.27 3.97
CA VAL A 73 -5.40 -6.19 4.32
C VAL A 73 -5.94 -7.38 5.10
N CYS A 74 -5.26 -8.52 4.95
CA CYS A 74 -5.49 -9.70 5.78
C CYS A 74 -4.85 -9.55 7.16
N GLU A 75 -5.24 -10.44 8.08
CA GLU A 75 -4.58 -10.57 9.37
C GLU A 75 -3.08 -10.87 9.20
N ASN A 76 -2.26 -10.34 10.11
CA ASN A 76 -0.82 -10.54 10.16
C ASN A 76 -0.05 -10.04 8.91
N TRP A 77 -0.65 -9.21 8.05
CA TRP A 77 0.02 -8.73 6.83
C TRP A 77 1.32 -7.98 7.13
N LEU A 78 1.31 -7.13 8.16
CA LEU A 78 2.47 -6.30 8.53
C LEU A 78 3.55 -7.14 9.22
N GLU A 79 3.14 -8.05 10.10
CA GLU A 79 4.01 -9.05 10.73
C GLU A 79 4.77 -9.85 9.68
N ASN A 80 4.07 -10.30 8.63
CA ASN A 80 4.68 -11.05 7.55
C ASN A 80 5.70 -10.22 6.75
N PHE A 81 5.43 -8.92 6.54
CA PHE A 81 6.39 -8.03 5.89
C PHE A 81 7.62 -7.79 6.77
N VAL A 82 7.44 -7.52 8.06
CA VAL A 82 8.54 -7.33 9.00
C VAL A 82 9.40 -8.59 9.10
N LYS A 83 8.78 -9.76 9.25
CA LYS A 83 9.47 -11.06 9.30
C LYS A 83 10.31 -11.33 8.05
N ALA A 84 9.89 -10.84 6.89
CA ALA A 84 10.69 -10.91 5.67
C ALA A 84 11.99 -10.10 5.79
N PHE A 85 11.92 -8.87 6.31
CA PHE A 85 13.12 -8.05 6.56
C PHE A 85 14.04 -8.59 7.65
N GLU A 86 13.50 -9.31 8.64
CA GLU A 86 14.27 -9.99 9.69
C GLU A 86 15.04 -11.19 9.13
N LYS A 87 14.37 -12.02 8.30
CA LYS A 87 14.94 -13.24 7.73
C LYS A 87 15.88 -13.02 6.54
N GLU A 88 15.72 -11.93 5.81
CA GLU A 88 16.56 -11.60 4.67
C GLU A 88 17.04 -10.14 4.80
N ARG A 89 18.27 -9.99 5.29
CA ARG A 89 18.86 -8.67 5.56
C ARG A 89 19.06 -7.86 4.28
N GLN A 90 19.23 -8.52 3.13
CA GLN A 90 19.45 -7.85 1.84
C GLN A 90 18.16 -7.32 1.19
N LEU A 91 16.98 -7.55 1.78
CA LEU A 91 15.73 -6.99 1.26
C LEU A 91 15.73 -5.47 1.31
N GLY A 92 15.47 -4.86 0.14
CA GLY A 92 15.21 -3.43 0.04
C GLY A 92 13.73 -3.06 0.19
N VAL A 93 12.84 -3.88 -0.38
CA VAL A 93 11.39 -3.66 -0.38
C VAL A 93 10.64 -4.99 -0.41
N VAL A 94 9.48 -5.01 0.24
CA VAL A 94 8.50 -6.09 0.26
C VAL A 94 7.15 -5.48 -0.11
N ALA A 95 6.35 -6.18 -0.91
CA ALA A 95 5.05 -5.70 -1.31
C ALA A 95 4.05 -6.81 -1.53
N ALA A 96 2.78 -6.44 -1.45
CA ALA A 96 1.70 -7.38 -1.67
C ALA A 96 1.50 -7.66 -3.17
N TYR A 97 1.01 -8.86 -3.45
CA TYR A 97 0.48 -9.24 -4.75
C TYR A 97 -1.03 -9.20 -4.74
N ASN A 98 -1.61 -8.89 -5.90
CA ASN A 98 -3.01 -9.18 -6.12
C ASN A 98 -3.18 -10.71 -6.27
N LYS A 99 -4.19 -11.28 -5.64
CA LYS A 99 -4.56 -12.69 -5.84
C LYS A 99 -4.85 -13.01 -7.31
N VAL A 100 -5.32 -12.02 -8.06
CA VAL A 100 -5.71 -12.12 -9.47
C VAL A 100 -4.51 -12.32 -10.39
N ASN A 101 -3.39 -11.68 -10.08
CA ASN A 101 -2.14 -11.76 -10.84
C ASN A 101 -1.04 -12.27 -9.91
N PRO A 102 -1.06 -13.56 -9.56
CA PRO A 102 -0.02 -14.12 -8.71
C PRO A 102 1.34 -14.03 -9.39
N PRO A 103 2.43 -13.96 -8.62
CA PRO A 103 3.77 -13.95 -9.18
C PRO A 103 4.03 -15.22 -10.01
N LYS A 104 4.61 -15.05 -11.20
CA LYS A 104 4.96 -16.18 -12.09
C LYS A 104 6.00 -17.12 -11.49
N LYS A 105 6.87 -16.61 -10.60
CA LYS A 105 7.92 -17.37 -9.91
C LYS A 105 7.95 -16.98 -8.44
N VAL A 106 7.85 -17.97 -7.57
CA VAL A 106 8.03 -17.84 -6.12
C VAL A 106 9.19 -18.75 -5.75
N LYS A 107 10.13 -18.23 -4.95
CA LYS A 107 11.22 -19.00 -4.36
C LYS A 107 11.09 -18.94 -2.85
N ASP A 108 11.55 -20.00 -2.18
CA ASP A 108 11.70 -19.95 -0.74
C ASP A 108 12.96 -19.13 -0.38
N PHE A 109 12.79 -18.18 0.51
CA PHE A 109 13.89 -17.42 1.13
C PHE A 109 13.78 -17.58 2.64
N ASN A 110 14.54 -18.53 3.18
CA ASN A 110 14.58 -18.84 4.61
C ASN A 110 13.19 -19.15 5.19
N GLY A 111 12.35 -19.90 4.46
CA GLY A 111 10.99 -20.24 4.87
C GLY A 111 9.99 -19.11 4.65
N ILE A 112 10.26 -18.18 3.73
CA ILE A 112 9.26 -17.21 3.24
C ILE A 112 9.16 -17.33 1.72
N PRO A 113 7.95 -17.55 1.17
CA PRO A 113 7.74 -17.51 -0.27
C PRO A 113 7.85 -16.07 -0.79
N LEU A 114 8.95 -15.74 -1.46
CA LEU A 114 9.16 -14.44 -2.10
C LEU A 114 9.25 -14.60 -3.62
N SER A 115 8.74 -13.62 -4.35
CA SER A 115 8.99 -13.50 -5.78
C SER A 115 10.11 -12.49 -6.04
N PRO A 116 11.14 -12.84 -6.84
CA PRO A 116 12.13 -11.87 -7.28
C PRO A 116 11.62 -10.99 -8.43
N SER A 117 10.40 -11.22 -8.92
CA SER A 117 9.86 -10.52 -10.09
C SER A 117 8.91 -9.40 -9.69
N MET A 118 9.26 -8.18 -10.08
CA MET A 118 8.39 -7.00 -9.99
C MET A 118 7.07 -7.13 -10.76
N HIS A 119 6.96 -8.10 -11.68
CA HIS A 119 5.77 -8.31 -12.49
C HIS A 119 4.57 -8.75 -11.61
N GLY A 120 3.51 -7.94 -11.59
CA GLY A 120 2.31 -8.18 -10.79
C GLY A 120 2.35 -7.58 -9.37
N MET A 121 3.44 -6.89 -8.99
CA MET A 121 3.50 -6.15 -7.74
C MET A 121 2.48 -5.02 -7.73
N GLN A 122 1.70 -4.92 -6.66
CA GLN A 122 0.77 -3.84 -6.48
C GLN A 122 1.48 -2.63 -5.83
N GLY A 123 1.45 -1.46 -6.49
CA GLY A 123 1.99 -0.21 -5.95
C GLY A 123 1.20 0.38 -4.76
N SER A 124 0.13 -0.31 -4.37
CA SER A 124 -0.83 0.11 -3.36
C SER A 124 -0.49 -0.30 -1.95
N LEU A 125 0.30 -1.37 -1.76
CA LEU A 125 0.69 -1.87 -0.45
C LEU A 125 2.12 -2.43 -0.45
N TRP A 126 3.02 -1.73 0.26
CA TRP A 126 4.43 -2.10 0.33
C TRP A 126 5.13 -1.51 1.55
N LEU A 127 6.25 -2.12 1.91
CA LEU A 127 7.14 -1.74 3.00
C LEU A 127 8.59 -1.83 2.51
N ALA A 128 9.41 -0.83 2.81
CA ALA A 128 10.79 -0.74 2.37
C ALA A 128 11.70 -0.35 3.53
N ARG A 129 13.00 -0.69 3.43
CA ARG A 129 14.00 -0.11 4.33
C ARG A 129 14.09 1.38 4.08
N SER A 130 14.10 2.17 5.15
CA SER A 130 14.28 3.62 5.03
C SER A 130 15.65 3.98 4.43
N SER A 131 16.67 3.16 4.64
CA SER A 131 17.96 3.32 3.97
C SER A 131 17.85 3.16 2.44
N THR A 132 17.04 2.21 1.98
CA THR A 132 16.76 1.99 0.56
C THR A 132 15.98 3.18 -0.02
N THR A 133 14.96 3.68 0.66
CA THR A 133 14.17 4.82 0.15
C THR A 133 14.94 6.14 0.20
N ARG A 134 15.90 6.32 1.12
CA ARG A 134 16.82 7.47 1.12
C ARG A 134 17.85 7.40 -0.01
N LYS A 135 18.44 6.22 -0.22
CA LYS A 135 19.44 6.01 -1.30
C LYS A 135 18.82 6.13 -2.68
N TYR A 136 17.57 5.69 -2.82
CA TYR A 136 16.80 5.75 -4.05
C TYR A 136 15.47 6.45 -3.75
N PRO A 137 15.44 7.79 -3.79
CA PRO A 137 14.24 8.55 -3.50
C PRO A 137 13.16 8.33 -4.55
N PHE A 138 11.91 8.52 -4.14
CA PHE A 138 10.77 8.55 -5.04
C PHE A 138 10.80 9.86 -5.84
N VAL A 139 11.26 9.80 -7.09
CA VAL A 139 11.41 10.95 -7.98
C VAL A 139 10.46 10.92 -9.18
N GLU A 140 9.62 9.89 -9.26
CA GLU A 140 8.81 9.65 -10.45
C GLU A 140 7.60 10.58 -10.52
N GLU A 141 7.23 10.96 -11.73
CA GLU A 141 6.02 11.72 -12.05
C GLU A 141 4.98 10.82 -12.73
N GLY A 142 3.71 11.19 -12.64
CA GLY A 142 2.61 10.49 -13.30
C GLY A 142 2.19 9.15 -12.66
N TYR A 143 1.21 8.49 -13.28
CA TYR A 143 0.51 7.31 -12.74
C TYR A 143 1.40 6.05 -12.66
N ALA A 144 2.42 5.98 -13.52
CA ALA A 144 3.40 4.88 -13.53
C ALA A 144 4.47 5.00 -12.43
N GLY A 145 4.44 6.06 -11.61
CA GLY A 145 5.55 6.38 -10.71
C GLY A 145 5.90 5.28 -9.70
N ASN A 146 4.91 4.54 -9.19
CA ASN A 146 5.18 3.37 -8.35
C ASN A 146 5.94 2.28 -9.12
N TRP A 147 5.51 1.94 -10.34
CA TRP A 147 6.14 0.90 -11.15
C TRP A 147 7.58 1.24 -11.52
N ASN A 148 7.82 2.49 -11.95
CA ASN A 148 9.16 2.97 -12.25
C ASN A 148 10.07 2.97 -11.01
N TYR A 149 9.52 3.43 -9.88
CA TYR A 149 10.23 3.45 -8.61
C TYR A 149 10.72 2.06 -8.22
N PHE A 150 9.83 1.07 -8.24
CA PHE A 150 10.21 -0.29 -7.87
C PHE A 150 11.02 -1.01 -8.94
N GLY A 151 10.82 -0.71 -10.23
CA GLY A 151 11.70 -1.20 -11.29
C GLY A 151 13.15 -0.76 -11.06
N ARG A 152 13.34 0.52 -10.70
CA ARG A 152 14.66 1.05 -10.31
C ARG A 152 15.21 0.34 -9.07
N LEU A 153 14.39 0.14 -8.03
CA LEU A 153 14.82 -0.60 -6.84
C LEU A 153 15.23 -2.04 -7.17
N GLY A 154 14.44 -2.73 -8.00
CA GLY A 154 14.69 -4.10 -8.45
C GLY A 154 15.99 -4.26 -9.23
N SER A 155 16.41 -3.24 -9.98
CA SER A 155 17.68 -3.25 -10.71
C SER A 155 18.92 -3.07 -9.82
N LYS A 156 18.76 -2.55 -8.59
CA LYS A 156 19.89 -2.15 -7.72
C LYS A 156 19.98 -2.90 -6.39
N HIS A 157 18.93 -3.62 -6.02
CA HIS A 157 18.86 -4.45 -4.81
C HIS A 157 18.26 -5.81 -5.13
N LYS A 158 18.53 -6.81 -4.27
CA LYS A 158 17.66 -7.99 -4.17
C LYS A 158 16.30 -7.53 -3.64
N VAL A 159 15.44 -7.10 -4.54
CA VAL A 159 14.03 -6.87 -4.25
C VAL A 159 13.39 -8.24 -4.27
N LEU A 160 13.04 -8.74 -3.08
CA LEU A 160 12.29 -9.97 -2.96
C LEU A 160 10.95 -9.62 -2.34
N LEU A 161 9.91 -9.91 -3.10
CA LEU A 161 8.56 -9.47 -2.83
C LEU A 161 7.83 -10.56 -2.07
N ALA A 162 7.38 -10.25 -0.84
CA ALA A 162 6.66 -11.23 -0.05
C ALA A 162 5.25 -11.45 -0.59
N TYR A 163 5.01 -12.68 -1.02
CA TYR A 163 3.71 -13.09 -1.49
C TYR A 163 2.76 -13.29 -0.32
N HIS A 164 1.62 -12.58 -0.33
CA HIS A 164 0.52 -12.86 0.59
C HIS A 164 -0.77 -13.13 -0.18
N ARG A 165 -1.37 -14.32 0.03
CA ARG A 165 -2.50 -14.87 -0.73
C ARG A 165 -3.84 -14.10 -0.62
N LYS A 166 -3.91 -13.01 0.16
CA LYS A 166 -5.17 -12.37 0.56
C LYS A 166 -5.02 -10.85 0.79
N VAL A 167 -4.77 -10.08 -0.26
CA VAL A 167 -4.96 -8.61 -0.23
C VAL A 167 -6.13 -8.26 -1.14
N TYR A 168 -7.04 -7.45 -0.62
CA TYR A 168 -8.29 -7.08 -1.26
C TYR A 168 -8.29 -5.56 -1.48
N PHE A 169 -8.69 -5.12 -2.66
CA PHE A 169 -8.95 -3.75 -3.10
C PHE A 169 -10.43 -3.37 -3.00
N LEU A 170 -10.72 -2.16 -2.56
CA LEU A 170 -12.03 -1.52 -2.60
C LEU A 170 -12.01 -0.42 -3.67
N THR A 171 -11.43 -0.68 -4.84
CA THR A 171 -11.38 0.32 -5.91
C THR A 171 -12.80 0.61 -6.41
N ASP A 172 -13.17 1.88 -6.61
CA ASP A 172 -14.38 2.23 -7.38
C ASP A 172 -14.05 2.01 -8.88
N ARG A 173 -14.93 1.33 -9.64
CA ARG A 173 -14.80 1.14 -11.11
C ARG A 173 -14.54 2.47 -11.84
N ARG A 174 -14.99 3.60 -11.28
CA ARG A 174 -14.86 4.94 -11.88
C ARG A 174 -13.46 5.56 -11.80
N GLN A 175 -12.58 5.10 -10.90
CA GLN A 175 -11.21 5.64 -10.81
C GLN A 175 -10.33 5.33 -12.03
N TRP A 176 -10.76 4.41 -12.90
CA TRP A 176 -9.99 3.95 -14.06
C TRP A 176 -10.35 4.64 -15.39
N GLY A 177 -11.13 5.73 -15.35
CA GLY A 177 -11.41 6.56 -16.52
C GLY A 177 -12.08 5.80 -17.68
N GLY A 178 -12.81 4.72 -17.40
CA GLY A 178 -13.47 3.88 -18.42
C GLY A 178 -12.59 2.81 -19.06
N SER A 179 -11.27 2.85 -18.88
CA SER A 179 -10.39 1.75 -19.29
C SER A 179 -10.34 0.69 -18.20
N ASN A 180 -10.83 -0.52 -18.46
CA ASN A 180 -10.66 -1.64 -17.54
C ASN A 180 -9.25 -2.24 -17.78
N PRO A 181 -8.25 -2.02 -16.90
CA PRO A 181 -6.92 -2.60 -17.09
C PRO A 181 -6.92 -4.13 -16.97
N PHE A 182 -8.03 -4.72 -16.50
CA PHE A 182 -8.22 -6.16 -16.35
C PHE A 182 -9.57 -6.59 -16.97
N PRO A 183 -9.71 -6.60 -18.31
CA PRO A 183 -10.96 -6.90 -19.00
C PRO A 183 -11.54 -8.27 -18.64
N ASN A 184 -10.67 -9.22 -18.28
CA ASN A 184 -11.06 -10.58 -17.89
C ASN A 184 -11.29 -10.74 -16.38
N PHE A 185 -11.25 -9.66 -15.60
CA PHE A 185 -11.44 -9.73 -14.16
C PHE A 185 -12.93 -9.74 -13.79
N ASN A 186 -13.37 -10.80 -13.12
CA ASN A 186 -14.72 -10.90 -12.59
C ASN A 186 -14.86 -10.05 -11.31
N TYR A 187 -15.11 -8.76 -11.51
CA TYR A 187 -15.33 -7.80 -10.43
C TYR A 187 -16.48 -8.20 -9.52
N ASP A 188 -17.52 -8.86 -10.02
CA ASP A 188 -18.70 -9.19 -9.22
C ASP A 188 -18.42 -10.34 -8.23
N ALA A 189 -17.73 -11.39 -8.68
CA ALA A 189 -17.22 -12.44 -7.80
C ALA A 189 -16.28 -11.88 -6.73
N TYR A 190 -15.43 -10.93 -7.12
CA TYR A 190 -14.52 -10.22 -6.23
C TYR A 190 -15.28 -9.36 -5.20
N TYR A 191 -16.26 -8.57 -5.63
CA TYR A 191 -17.09 -7.75 -4.76
C TYR A 191 -17.95 -8.58 -3.81
N ASN A 192 -18.46 -9.74 -4.26
CA ASN A 192 -19.18 -10.69 -3.43
C ASN A 192 -18.26 -11.34 -2.38
N GLN A 193 -17.01 -11.65 -2.75
CA GLN A 193 -16.02 -12.18 -1.83
C GLN A 193 -15.64 -11.17 -0.74
N ILE A 194 -15.62 -9.87 -1.05
CA ILE A 194 -15.36 -8.82 -0.07
C ILE A 194 -16.63 -8.27 0.59
N ALA A 195 -17.83 -8.64 0.11
CA ALA A 195 -19.10 -8.21 0.68
C ALA A 195 -19.25 -8.63 2.14
N LYS A 196 -18.72 -9.80 2.51
CA LYS A 196 -18.64 -10.24 3.92
C LYS A 196 -17.75 -9.36 4.81
N TYR A 197 -16.87 -8.55 4.22
CA TYR A 197 -16.05 -7.56 4.92
C TYR A 197 -16.65 -6.13 4.84
N ARG A 198 -17.80 -5.94 4.16
CA ARG A 198 -18.46 -4.61 3.99
C ARG A 198 -19.14 -4.08 5.25
N SER A 199 -19.27 -4.85 6.33
CA SER A 199 -19.81 -4.35 7.61
C SER A 199 -19.00 -3.19 8.22
N TYR A 200 -17.84 -2.85 7.64
CA TYR A 200 -17.01 -1.70 8.00
C TYR A 200 -17.26 -0.43 7.17
N ARG A 201 -18.24 -0.40 6.25
CA ARG A 201 -18.58 0.84 5.52
C ARG A 201 -19.31 1.84 6.41
N HIS A 202 -18.77 3.05 6.53
CA HIS A 202 -19.53 4.20 7.01
C HIS A 202 -20.59 4.58 5.95
N PRO A 203 -21.86 4.78 6.30
CA PRO A 203 -22.94 5.07 5.34
C PRO A 203 -22.79 6.38 4.54
N GLY A 204 -21.72 7.15 4.78
CA GLY A 204 -21.37 8.36 4.01
C GLY A 204 -20.55 8.08 2.74
N PHE A 205 -20.04 6.87 2.55
CA PHE A 205 -19.31 6.43 1.35
C PHE A 205 -20.26 5.83 0.28
N LEU A 206 -21.48 6.33 0.19
CA LEU A 206 -22.35 5.99 -0.93
C LEU A 206 -21.93 6.82 -2.14
N PRO A 207 -21.66 6.19 -3.28
CA PRO A 207 -21.62 6.92 -4.54
C PRO A 207 -23.03 7.48 -4.81
N ARG A 208 -23.14 8.78 -5.08
CA ARG A 208 -24.15 9.25 -6.03
C ARG A 208 -23.69 8.88 -7.43
#